data_AF-A0ABC8JFL0-F1
#
_entry.id   AF-A0ABC8JFL0-F1
#
_cell.length_a   1.000
_cell.length_b   1.000
_cell.length_c   1.000
_cell.angle_alpha   90.00
_cell.angle_beta   90.00
_cell.angle_gamma   90.00
#
_symmetry.space_group_name_H-M   'P 1'
#
loop_
_entity.id
_entity.type
_entity.pdbx_description
1 polymer ?
#
loop_
_entity_poly.entity_id
_entity_poly.type
_entity_poly.pdbx_seq_one_letter_code
_entity_poly.pdbx_strand_id
1 'polypeptide(L)'
;MEMMYTDIVIALRKKGLDANPRDYLTFFCLGNREVNKAGEYSPPEKPEPNSDYARAQESRRFMIYVHSKMMIVDDEYIIIGSANINQRSMDGGRDSEIAMGAYQPKHLLSTNQMRPTGQ
;
A
#
# COMPACT_ATOMS: atom_id res chain seq x y z
N MET A 1 -7.19 5.31 -10.53
CA MET A 1 -5.77 5.25 -10.97
C MET A 1 -5.57 5.89 -12.34
N GLU A 2 -6.47 5.69 -13.29
CA GLU A 2 -6.38 6.24 -14.66
C GLU A 2 -6.11 7.76 -14.70
N MET A 3 -6.88 8.56 -13.96
CA MET A 3 -6.69 10.02 -13.89
C MET A 3 -5.24 10.40 -13.50
N MET A 4 -4.69 9.78 -12.44
CA MET A 4 -3.33 10.08 -11.98
C MET A 4 -2.26 9.69 -13.02
N TYR A 5 -2.41 8.52 -13.66
CA TYR A 5 -1.47 8.11 -14.71
C TYR A 5 -1.56 9.02 -15.94
N THR A 6 -2.75 9.48 -16.30
CA THR A 6 -2.96 10.44 -17.39
C THR A 6 -2.21 11.74 -17.11
N ASP A 7 -2.30 12.28 -15.89
CA ASP A 7 -1.59 13.50 -15.50
C ASP A 7 -0.06 13.34 -15.61
N ILE A 8 0.48 12.22 -15.13
CA ILE A 8 1.91 11.91 -15.26
C ILE A 8 2.31 11.83 -16.73
N VAL A 9 1.55 11.11 -17.56
CA VAL A 9 1.84 10.98 -19.01
C VAL A 9 1.82 12.34 -19.70
N ILE A 10 0.85 13.20 -19.38
CA ILE A 10 0.78 14.55 -19.93
C ILE A 10 2.02 15.36 -19.51
N ALA A 11 2.45 15.27 -18.26
CA ALA A 11 3.62 15.96 -17.76
C ALA A 11 4.92 15.49 -18.45
N LEU A 12 5.11 14.18 -18.61
CA LEU A 12 6.26 13.59 -19.30
C LEU A 12 6.33 14.05 -20.76
N ARG A 13 5.20 14.00 -21.49
CA ARG A 13 5.12 14.47 -22.89
C ARG A 13 5.45 15.95 -23.01
N LYS A 14 4.92 16.80 -22.11
CA LYS A 14 5.22 18.24 -22.09
C LYS A 14 6.71 18.54 -21.88
N LYS A 15 7.44 17.63 -21.24
CA LYS A 15 8.89 17.74 -21.00
C LYS A 15 9.73 17.01 -22.05
N GLY A 16 9.11 16.33 -23.02
CA GLY A 16 9.82 15.53 -24.01
C GLY A 16 10.57 14.34 -23.39
N LEU A 17 10.12 13.86 -22.23
CA LEU A 17 10.74 12.74 -21.53
C LEU A 17 10.13 11.42 -22.01
N ASP A 18 10.99 10.51 -22.45
CA ASP A 18 10.64 9.12 -22.72
C ASP A 18 10.91 8.28 -21.46
N ALA A 19 9.92 8.21 -20.58
CA ALA A 19 10.01 7.50 -19.32
C ALA A 19 8.71 6.73 -19.03
N ASN A 20 8.81 5.63 -18.28
CA ASN A 20 7.65 4.87 -17.89
C ASN A 20 6.91 5.62 -16.76
N PRO A 21 5.60 5.91 -16.88
CA PRO A 21 4.84 6.54 -15.80
C PRO A 21 4.90 5.77 -14.47
N ARG A 22 5.18 4.46 -14.51
CA ARG A 22 5.36 3.61 -13.33
C ARG A 22 6.65 3.90 -12.56
N ASP A 23 7.61 4.59 -13.16
CA ASP A 23 8.82 5.08 -12.47
C ASP A 23 8.51 6.28 -11.55
N TYR A 24 7.35 6.91 -11.73
CA TYR A 24 6.88 8.06 -10.95
C TYR A 24 5.74 7.69 -9.99
N LEU A 25 4.87 6.76 -10.39
CA LEU A 25 3.77 6.27 -9.56
C LEU A 25 3.57 4.78 -9.77
N THR A 26 3.75 4.00 -8.72
CA THR A 26 3.53 2.56 -8.72
C THR A 26 2.54 2.14 -7.65
N PHE A 27 1.77 1.10 -7.91
CA PHE A 27 0.78 0.55 -7.01
C PHE A 27 1.14 -0.91 -6.70
N PHE A 28 1.10 -1.26 -5.41
CA PHE A 28 1.38 -2.60 -4.93
C PHE A 28 0.24 -3.11 -4.03
N CYS A 29 0.18 -4.42 -3.87
CA CYS A 29 -0.62 -5.11 -2.86
C CYS A 29 0.22 -6.18 -2.19
N LEU A 30 -0.23 -6.69 -1.04
CA LEU A 30 0.46 -7.75 -0.31
C LEU A 30 -0.26 -9.08 -0.48
N GLY A 31 0.51 -10.15 -0.64
CA GLY A 31 0.00 -11.52 -0.73
C GLY A 31 1.03 -12.49 -0.16
N ASN A 32 0.53 -13.57 0.43
CA ASN A 32 1.38 -14.66 0.89
C ASN A 32 1.04 -15.95 0.15
N ARG A 33 2.02 -16.84 0.05
CA ARG A 33 1.87 -18.19 -0.47
C ARG A 33 2.75 -19.14 0.30
N GLU A 34 2.16 -20.22 0.79
CA GLU A 34 2.85 -21.18 1.66
C GLU A 34 2.79 -22.59 1.09
N VAL A 35 3.88 -23.33 1.14
CA VAL A 35 3.88 -24.75 0.80
C VAL A 35 3.20 -25.55 1.92
N ASN A 36 2.57 -26.68 1.57
CA ASN A 36 2.08 -27.63 2.58
C ASN A 36 3.27 -28.21 3.36
N LYS A 37 3.19 -28.21 4.69
CA LYS A 37 4.20 -28.80 5.57
C LYS A 37 3.66 -30.01 6.31
N ALA A 38 4.51 -31.01 6.53
CA ALA A 38 4.14 -32.16 7.34
C ALA A 38 3.79 -31.72 8.77
N GLY A 39 2.65 -32.18 9.29
CA GLY A 39 2.15 -31.82 10.62
C GLY A 39 1.36 -30.51 10.68
N GLU A 40 1.07 -29.87 9.55
CA GLU A 40 0.16 -28.71 9.54
C GLU A 40 -1.30 -29.10 9.85
N TYR A 41 -2.07 -28.13 10.34
CA TYR A 41 -3.49 -28.34 10.64
C TYR A 41 -4.26 -28.77 9.40
N SER A 42 -5.05 -29.84 9.53
CA SER A 42 -5.96 -30.31 8.50
C SER A 42 -7.41 -30.08 8.95
N PRO A 43 -8.18 -29.21 8.27
CA PRO A 43 -9.57 -28.97 8.64
C PRO A 43 -10.42 -30.23 8.40
N PRO A 44 -11.43 -30.49 9.26
CA PRO A 44 -12.29 -31.67 9.15
C PRO A 44 -13.24 -31.60 7.94
N GLU A 45 -13.59 -30.40 7.50
CA GLU A 45 -14.48 -30.13 6.38
C GLU A 45 -13.72 -29.47 5.22
N LYS A 46 -14.24 -29.66 4.01
CA LYS A 46 -13.71 -29.04 2.80
C LYS A 46 -14.68 -27.95 2.31
N PRO A 47 -14.16 -26.88 1.70
CA PRO A 47 -15.01 -25.88 1.08
C PRO A 47 -15.85 -26.47 -0.06
N GLU A 48 -16.96 -25.79 -0.36
CA GLU A 48 -17.80 -26.10 -1.51
C GLU A 48 -16.98 -26.16 -2.81
N PRO A 49 -17.18 -27.18 -3.66
CA PRO A 49 -16.49 -27.29 -4.95
C PRO A 49 -16.69 -26.04 -5.80
N ASN A 50 -15.66 -25.66 -6.56
CA ASN A 50 -15.66 -24.48 -7.44
C ASN A 50 -15.87 -23.12 -6.74
N SER A 51 -15.76 -23.06 -5.42
CA SER A 51 -15.75 -21.79 -4.67
C SER A 51 -14.38 -21.09 -4.70
N ASP A 52 -14.37 -19.77 -4.45
CA ASP A 52 -13.11 -19.04 -4.22
C ASP A 52 -12.35 -19.59 -3.02
N TYR A 53 -13.07 -20.06 -2.00
CA TYR A 53 -12.47 -20.67 -0.82
C TYR A 53 -11.70 -21.95 -1.20
N ALA A 54 -12.32 -22.85 -1.97
CA ALA A 54 -11.64 -24.05 -2.47
C ALA A 54 -10.39 -23.69 -3.29
N ARG A 55 -10.50 -22.74 -4.23
CA ARG A 55 -9.37 -22.29 -5.07
C ARG A 55 -8.23 -21.67 -4.25
N ALA A 56 -8.55 -20.84 -3.26
CA ALA A 56 -7.56 -20.21 -2.40
C ALA A 56 -6.86 -21.23 -1.51
N GLN A 57 -7.61 -22.17 -0.94
CA GLN A 57 -7.07 -23.25 -0.10
C GLN A 57 -6.15 -24.17 -0.91
N GLU A 58 -6.54 -24.56 -2.12
CA GLU A 58 -5.76 -25.44 -2.99
C GLU A 58 -4.50 -24.74 -3.54
N SER A 59 -4.62 -23.49 -3.98
CA SER A 59 -3.47 -22.73 -4.50
C SER A 59 -2.52 -22.24 -3.40
N ARG A 60 -2.92 -22.41 -2.13
CA ARG A 60 -2.18 -22.07 -0.92
C ARG A 60 -1.71 -20.63 -0.87
N ARG A 61 -2.53 -19.71 -1.38
CA ARG A 61 -2.22 -18.29 -1.44
C ARG A 61 -3.46 -17.46 -1.12
N PHE A 62 -3.21 -16.33 -0.46
CA PHE A 62 -4.24 -15.34 -0.21
C PHE A 62 -3.62 -13.96 -0.06
N MET A 63 -4.44 -12.91 -0.17
CA MET A 63 -3.97 -11.56 0.11
C MET A 63 -3.58 -11.42 1.58
N ILE A 64 -2.51 -10.67 1.85
CA ILE A 64 -2.32 -10.08 3.17
C ILE A 64 -3.12 -8.78 3.15
N TYR A 65 -4.12 -8.68 4.02
CA TYR A 65 -5.03 -7.55 4.02
C TYR A 65 -4.33 -6.29 4.54
N VAL A 66 -4.13 -5.32 3.65
CA VAL A 66 -3.53 -4.02 4.01
C VAL A 66 -4.60 -3.16 4.68
N HIS A 67 -4.66 -3.24 6.01
CA HIS A 67 -5.55 -2.39 6.81
C HIS A 67 -4.87 -1.08 7.25
N SER A 68 -3.63 -0.82 6.83
CA SER A 68 -2.88 0.39 7.19
C SER A 68 -3.55 1.67 6.67
N LYS A 69 -3.49 2.73 7.47
CA LYS A 69 -3.80 4.11 7.05
C LYS A 69 -2.65 5.01 7.46
N MET A 70 -1.65 5.06 6.60
CA MET A 70 -0.35 5.67 6.89
C MET A 70 0.22 6.31 5.62
N MET A 71 0.97 7.38 5.80
CA MET A 71 1.78 7.99 4.75
C MET A 71 3.13 8.40 5.34
N ILE A 72 4.21 8.08 4.63
CA ILE A 72 5.56 8.55 4.92
C ILE A 72 5.96 9.48 3.77
N VAL A 73 6.57 10.61 4.10
CA VAL A 73 7.05 11.61 3.13
C VAL A 73 8.49 11.92 3.46
N ASP A 74 9.35 11.80 2.44
CA ASP A 74 10.76 12.22 2.47
C ASP A 74 11.61 11.59 3.60
N ASP A 75 11.20 10.44 4.15
CA ASP A 75 11.77 9.77 5.33
C ASP A 75 11.88 10.66 6.59
N GLU A 76 11.20 11.80 6.63
CA GLU A 76 11.25 12.76 7.74
C GLU A 76 9.90 13.00 8.42
N TYR A 77 8.80 12.77 7.70
CA TYR A 77 7.45 13.00 8.20
C TYR A 77 6.57 11.77 8.01
N ILE A 78 5.74 11.48 9.02
CA ILE A 78 4.79 10.37 8.99
C ILE A 78 3.42 10.81 9.49
N ILE A 79 2.37 10.31 8.85
CA ILE A 79 1.00 10.32 9.36
C ILE A 79 0.58 8.89 9.64
N ILE A 80 0.03 8.64 10.84
CA ILE A 80 -0.61 7.38 11.22
C ILE A 80 -1.98 7.69 11.81
N GLY A 81 -3.02 6.99 11.36
CA GLY A 81 -4.36 7.19 11.89
C GLY A 81 -5.36 6.12 11.50
N SER A 82 -6.64 6.47 11.58
CA SER A 82 -7.78 5.63 11.18
C SER A 82 -8.33 5.96 9.78
N ALA A 83 -8.05 7.16 9.27
CA ALA A 83 -8.63 7.69 8.03
C ALA A 83 -8.11 6.99 6.75
N ASN A 84 -9.01 6.35 6.00
CA ASN A 84 -8.70 5.80 4.69
C ASN A 84 -8.60 6.91 3.62
N ILE A 85 -7.88 6.66 2.51
CA ILE A 85 -7.87 7.58 1.35
C ILE A 85 -9.17 7.41 0.55
N ASN A 86 -10.27 7.92 1.08
CA ASN A 86 -11.58 7.96 0.43
C ASN A 86 -12.44 9.10 1.02
N GLN A 87 -13.56 9.41 0.36
CA GLN A 87 -14.46 10.45 0.83
C GLN A 87 -15.02 10.17 2.23
N ARG A 88 -15.28 8.91 2.59
CA ARG A 88 -15.89 8.56 3.87
C ARG A 88 -15.05 9.05 5.05
N SER A 89 -13.75 8.84 4.98
CA SER A 89 -12.80 9.22 6.02
C SER A 89 -12.29 10.66 5.89
N MET A 90 -12.16 11.19 4.66
CA MET A 90 -11.53 12.50 4.41
C MET A 90 -12.51 13.69 4.42
N ASP A 91 -13.82 13.45 4.45
CA ASP A 91 -14.86 14.49 4.40
C ASP A 91 -15.00 15.27 5.72
N GLY A 92 -14.80 14.62 6.86
CA GLY A 92 -14.98 15.19 8.20
C GLY A 92 -16.44 15.34 8.66
N GLY A 93 -17.42 15.31 7.75
CA GLY A 93 -18.86 15.29 8.04
C GLY A 93 -19.49 13.89 8.01
N ARG A 94 -18.69 12.84 7.80
CA ARG A 94 -19.13 11.44 7.69
C ARG A 94 -18.62 10.61 8.86
N ASP A 95 -17.60 9.77 8.65
CA ASP A 95 -17.01 8.97 9.71
C ASP A 95 -16.10 9.88 10.56
N SER A 96 -16.10 9.68 11.87
CA SER A 96 -15.15 10.35 12.77
C SER A 96 -13.81 9.64 12.70
N GLU A 97 -12.76 10.37 12.33
CA GLU A 97 -11.41 9.84 12.17
C GLU A 97 -10.42 10.59 13.06
N ILE A 98 -9.32 9.95 13.41
CA ILE A 98 -8.19 10.58 14.10
C ILE A 98 -6.87 10.16 13.46
N ALA A 99 -5.92 11.08 13.37
CA ALA A 99 -4.57 10.82 12.89
C ALA A 99 -3.56 11.70 13.65
N MET A 100 -2.36 11.15 13.86
CA MET A 100 -1.21 11.87 14.37
C MET A 100 -0.20 12.06 13.25
N GLY A 101 0.30 13.29 13.12
CA GLY A 101 1.43 13.64 12.28
C GLY A 101 2.68 13.85 13.13
N ALA A 102 3.80 13.24 12.77
CA ALA A 102 5.03 13.31 13.54
C ALA A 102 6.27 13.43 12.64
N TYR A 103 7.30 14.07 13.19
CA TYR A 103 8.65 14.13 12.62
C TYR A 103 9.66 14.28 13.76
N GLN A 104 10.93 14.02 13.49
CA GLN A 104 12.01 14.26 14.45
C GLN A 104 12.81 15.51 14.05
N PRO A 105 12.82 16.60 14.85
CA PRO A 105 13.44 17.87 14.43
C PRO A 105 14.95 17.80 14.11
N LYS A 106 15.65 16.79 14.65
CA LYS A 106 17.09 16.56 14.40
C LYS A 106 17.38 15.59 13.25
N HIS A 107 16.34 15.07 12.60
CA HIS A 107 16.45 14.09 11.51
C HIS A 107 15.65 14.57 10.29
N LEU A 108 15.95 15.79 9.84
CA LEU A 108 15.36 16.38 8.64
C LEU A 108 16.37 16.35 7.51
N LEU A 109 15.91 16.22 6.27
CA LEU A 109 16.79 16.24 5.10
C LEU A 109 17.53 17.58 4.95
N SER A 110 16.93 18.67 5.44
CA SER A 110 17.53 20.00 5.41
C SER A 110 18.72 20.16 6.36
N THR A 111 18.77 19.39 7.45
CA THR A 111 19.81 19.47 8.47
C THR A 111 20.84 18.34 8.36
N ASN A 112 20.48 17.23 7.73
CA ASN A 112 21.33 16.06 7.59
C ASN A 112 21.81 15.92 6.13
N GLN A 113 23.11 16.13 5.88
CA GLN A 113 23.69 16.07 4.52
C GLN A 113 23.69 14.67 3.89
N MET A 114 23.38 13.62 4.66
CA MET A 114 23.22 12.27 4.14
C MET A 114 21.76 12.05 3.72
N ARG A 115 21.56 11.83 2.41
CA ARG A 115 20.27 11.39 1.89
C ARG A 115 19.98 9.97 2.37
N PRO A 116 18.74 9.66 2.76
CA PRO A 116 18.31 8.29 2.97
C PRO A 116 18.61 7.47 1.72
N THR A 117 19.42 6.43 1.88
CA THR A 117 19.56 5.39 0.87
C THR A 117 18.42 4.43 1.14
N GLY A 118 17.30 4.57 0.43
CA GLY A 118 16.22 3.58 0.47
C GLY A 118 16.77 2.16 0.33
N GLN A 119 16.07 1.17 0.88
CA GLN A 119 16.46 -0.24 0.76
C GLN A 119 16.43 -0.73 -0.69
#